data_AF-A0A8S1HRA0-F1
#
_entry.id   AF-A0A8S1HRA0-F1
#
_cell.length_a   1.000
_cell.length_b   1.000
_cell.length_c   1.000
_cell.angle_alpha   90.00
_cell.angle_beta   90.00
_cell.angle_gamma   90.00
#
_symmetry.space_group_name_H-M   'P 1'
#
loop_
_entity.id
_entity.type
_entity.pdbx_description
1 polymer ?
#
loop_
_entity_poly.entity_id
_entity_poly.type
_entity_poly.pdbx_seq_one_letter_code
_entity_poly.pdbx_strand_id
1 'polypeptide(L)'
;MGATAQNGVGRRGVLIVFEGLDRSGKSTQARRLLDFINKEKGQGDSSSPAAILQAFPDRKEPFGQVIDKYLRKEIDLCERALHLAFSANRWEKESLIREKNRRRRRRDLRSLCLQRRRLFNG
;
A
#
# COMPACT_ATOMS: atom_id res chain seq x y z
N MET A 1 -6.07 -28.22 -33.23
CA MET A 1 -6.32 -26.80 -32.88
C MET A 1 -6.53 -26.70 -31.37
N GLY A 2 -5.46 -26.53 -30.60
CA GLY A 2 -5.52 -26.39 -29.15
C GLY A 2 -5.41 -24.92 -28.76
N ALA A 3 -6.50 -24.33 -28.29
CA ALA A 3 -6.49 -22.99 -27.75
C ALA A 3 -5.71 -22.99 -26.42
N THR A 4 -4.50 -22.45 -26.42
CA THR A 4 -3.72 -22.18 -25.20
C THR A 4 -4.46 -21.14 -24.37
N ALA A 5 -4.98 -21.56 -23.21
CA ALA A 5 -5.54 -20.66 -22.20
C ALA A 5 -4.44 -19.71 -21.74
N GLN A 6 -4.51 -18.45 -22.14
CA GLN A 6 -3.64 -17.42 -21.57
C GLN A 6 -4.01 -17.22 -20.10
N ASN A 7 -3.17 -17.77 -19.21
CA ASN A 7 -3.17 -17.47 -17.79
C ASN A 7 -2.94 -15.95 -17.62
N GLY A 8 -4.02 -15.19 -17.50
CA GLY A 8 -3.97 -13.76 -17.24
C GLY A 8 -3.28 -13.51 -15.89
N VAL A 9 -2.00 -13.16 -15.95
CA VAL A 9 -1.18 -12.83 -14.78
C VAL A 9 -1.79 -11.59 -14.11
N GLY A 10 -2.43 -11.78 -12.94
CA GLY A 10 -2.94 -10.66 -12.14
C GLY A 10 -1.80 -9.68 -11.82
N ARG A 11 -1.92 -8.44 -12.27
CA ARG A 11 -0.87 -7.43 -12.07
C ARG A 11 -0.83 -6.98 -10.61
N ARG A 12 0.39 -6.87 -10.07
CA ARG A 12 0.68 -6.36 -8.73
C ARG A 12 0.45 -4.84 -8.70
N GLY A 13 0.12 -4.28 -7.55
CA GLY A 13 0.28 -2.84 -7.32
C GLY A 13 1.74 -2.38 -7.44
N VAL A 14 1.94 -1.07 -7.56
CA VAL A 14 3.26 -0.41 -7.59
C VAL A 14 3.47 0.37 -6.30
N LEU A 15 4.70 0.31 -5.77
CA LEU A 15 5.14 1.14 -4.65
C LEU A 15 5.99 2.29 -5.20
N ILE A 16 5.57 3.53 -4.94
CA ILE A 16 6.25 4.75 -5.37
C ILE A 16 6.74 5.47 -4.13
N VAL A 17 8.02 5.87 -4.12
CA VAL A 17 8.66 6.55 -2.99
C VAL A 17 9.10 7.95 -3.41
N PHE A 18 8.84 8.94 -2.57
CA PHE A 18 9.29 10.32 -2.75
C PHE A 18 10.34 10.65 -1.69
N GLU A 19 11.57 10.90 -2.12
CA GLU A 19 12.70 11.27 -1.26
C GLU A 19 13.17 12.70 -1.49
N GLY A 20 13.93 13.27 -0.55
CA GLY A 20 14.53 14.59 -0.67
C GLY A 20 14.56 15.42 0.63
N LEU A 21 15.26 16.55 0.58
CA LEU A 21 15.50 17.44 1.72
C LEU A 21 14.21 18.05 2.32
N ASP A 22 14.30 18.60 3.53
CA ASP A 22 13.15 19.27 4.14
C ASP A 22 12.61 20.38 3.24
N ARG A 23 11.27 20.54 3.22
CA ARG A 23 10.55 21.52 2.38
C ARG A 23 10.75 21.39 0.86
N SER A 24 11.32 20.30 0.35
CA SER A 24 11.44 20.04 -1.10
C SER A 24 10.12 19.75 -1.84
N GLY A 25 8.97 19.80 -1.16
CA GLY A 25 7.66 19.61 -1.78
C GLY A 25 7.16 18.16 -1.88
N LYS A 26 7.86 17.18 -1.29
CA LYS A 26 7.50 15.74 -1.33
C LYS A 26 6.04 15.46 -1.01
N SER A 27 5.54 15.99 0.11
CA SER A 27 4.17 15.75 0.57
C SER A 27 3.13 16.33 -0.39
N THR A 28 3.44 17.45 -1.04
CA THR A 28 2.57 18.07 -2.06
C THR A 28 2.50 17.20 -3.31
N GLN A 29 3.66 16.75 -3.81
CA GLN A 29 3.71 15.90 -5.00
C GLN A 29 3.07 14.53 -4.77
N ALA A 30 3.31 13.91 -3.61
CA ALA A 30 2.71 12.63 -3.26
C ALA A 30 1.18 12.70 -3.17
N ARG A 31 0.62 13.79 -2.62
CA ARG A 31 -0.84 14.02 -2.61
C ARG A 31 -1.41 14.23 -4.00
N ARG A 32 -0.78 15.08 -4.82
CA ARG A 32 -1.21 15.31 -6.22
C ARG A 32 -1.24 14.02 -7.03
N LEU A 33 -0.23 13.17 -6.88
CA LEU A 33 -0.19 11.87 -7.54
C LEU A 33 -1.28 10.92 -7.04
N LEU A 34 -1.53 10.89 -5.72
CA LEU A 34 -2.62 10.10 -5.13
C LEU A 34 -3.98 10.49 -5.73
N ASP A 35 -4.27 11.79 -5.76
CA ASP A 35 -5.53 12.33 -6.26
C ASP A 35 -5.70 12.02 -7.75
N PHE A 36 -4.64 12.20 -8.55
CA PHE A 36 -4.61 11.84 -9.96
C PHE A 36 -4.93 10.35 -10.17
N ILE A 37 -4.22 9.43 -9.51
CA ILE A 37 -4.44 7.98 -9.65
C ILE A 37 -5.87 7.58 -9.26
N ASN A 38 -6.40 8.15 -8.18
CA ASN A 38 -7.75 7.81 -7.70
C ASN A 38 -8.84 8.39 -8.60
N LYS A 39 -8.64 9.58 -9.19
CA LYS A 39 -9.55 10.18 -10.16
C LYS A 39 -9.61 9.38 -11.47
N GLU A 40 -8.47 8.94 -11.99
CA GLU A 40 -8.40 8.14 -13.23
C GLU A 40 -9.08 6.77 -13.06
N LYS A 41 -8.94 6.14 -11.89
CA LYS A 41 -9.62 4.85 -11.60
C LYS A 41 -11.15 4.95 -11.61
N GLY A 42 -11.70 6.08 -11.18
CA GLY A 42 -13.15 6.32 -11.18
C GLY A 42 -13.81 6.26 -12.56
N GLN A 43 -13.03 6.25 -13.64
CA GLN A 43 -13.51 6.31 -15.03
C GLN A 43 -13.43 4.97 -15.80
N GLY A 44 -12.75 3.93 -15.28
CA GLY A 44 -12.42 2.74 -16.10
C GLY A 44 -12.50 1.36 -15.45
N ASP A 45 -12.28 1.20 -14.13
CA ASP A 45 -12.28 -0.12 -13.48
C ASP A 45 -12.50 -0.02 -11.96
N SER A 46 -13.75 -0.23 -11.51
CA SER A 46 -14.13 -0.23 -10.09
C SER A 46 -13.60 -1.43 -9.29
N SER A 47 -12.96 -2.41 -9.95
CA SER A 47 -12.47 -3.62 -9.28
C SER A 47 -11.09 -3.45 -8.64
N SER A 48 -10.38 -2.37 -8.95
CA SER A 48 -9.05 -2.06 -8.41
C SER A 48 -9.15 -1.16 -7.17
N PRO A 49 -8.44 -1.48 -6.06
CA PRO A 49 -8.52 -0.69 -4.84
C PRO A 49 -7.90 0.70 -5.04
N ALA A 50 -8.40 1.70 -4.33
CA ALA A 50 -7.83 3.05 -4.31
C ALA A 50 -6.34 3.01 -3.92
N ALA A 51 -5.55 3.90 -4.52
CA ALA A 51 -4.19 4.15 -4.06
C ALA A 51 -4.22 4.72 -2.63
N ILE A 52 -3.15 4.47 -1.89
CA ILE A 52 -2.99 4.94 -0.51
C ILE A 52 -1.69 5.72 -0.37
N LEU A 53 -1.68 6.71 0.51
CA LEU A 53 -0.48 7.48 0.85
C LEU A 53 0.00 7.07 2.26
N GLN A 54 1.26 6.68 2.37
CA GLN A 54 1.91 6.37 3.64
C GLN A 54 3.09 7.32 3.84
N ALA A 55 3.08 8.10 4.92
CA ALA A 55 4.19 8.95 5.32
C ALA A 55 5.10 8.22 6.32
N PHE A 56 6.39 8.54 6.29
CA PHE A 56 7.38 8.11 7.28
C PHE A 56 8.14 9.31 7.84
N PRO A 57 8.46 9.34 9.15
CA PRO A 57 7.98 8.38 10.16
C PRO A 57 6.46 8.52 10.40
N ASP A 58 5.78 7.40 10.66
CA ASP A 58 4.38 7.43 11.07
C ASP A 58 4.31 7.65 12.58
N ARG A 59 4.13 8.92 12.99
CA ARG A 59 4.14 9.38 14.38
C ARG A 59 3.01 8.82 15.26
N LYS A 60 2.04 8.10 14.67
CA LYS A 60 0.95 7.46 15.43
C LYS A 60 1.37 6.12 16.04
N GLU A 61 2.31 5.43 15.41
CA GLU A 61 2.81 4.12 15.86
C GLU A 61 3.73 4.26 17.08
N PRO A 62 3.91 3.20 17.90
CA PRO A 62 4.78 3.23 19.08
C PRO A 62 6.18 3.80 18.81
N PHE A 63 6.91 3.29 17.81
CA PHE A 63 8.24 3.83 17.46
C PHE A 63 8.15 5.23 16.85
N GLY A 64 7.05 5.52 16.16
CA GLY A 64 6.74 6.86 15.66
C GLY A 64 6.65 7.91 16.76
N GLN A 65 6.01 7.57 17.88
CA GLN A 65 5.89 8.45 19.05
C GLN A 65 7.26 8.69 19.71
N VAL A 66 8.12 7.65 19.78
CA VAL A 66 9.50 7.80 20.27
C VAL A 66 10.30 8.77 19.40
N ILE A 67 10.24 8.59 18.07
CA ILE A 67 10.88 9.48 17.10
C ILE A 67 10.34 10.91 17.23
N ASP A 68 9.03 11.07 17.38
CA ASP A 68 8.37 12.38 17.50
C ASP A 68 8.86 13.15 18.73
N LYS A 69 8.94 12.48 19.89
CA LYS A 69 9.51 13.06 21.12
C LYS A 69 10.97 13.48 20.95
N TYR A 70 11.78 12.64 20.30
CA TYR A 70 13.18 12.98 20.00
C TYR A 70 13.28 14.22 19.10
N LEU A 71 12.51 14.28 18.02
CA LEU A 71 12.51 15.43 17.09
C LEU A 71 12.01 16.74 17.76
N ARG A 72 11.15 16.64 18.78
CA ARG A 72 10.74 17.76 19.63
C ARG A 72 11.72 18.10 20.75
N LYS A 73 12.83 17.35 20.88
CA LYS A 73 13.84 17.49 21.93
C LYS A 73 13.30 17.24 23.35
N GLU A 74 12.27 16.39 23.48
CA GLU A 74 11.67 16.02 24.77
C GLU A 74 12.42 14.86 25.46
N ILE A 75 13.12 14.05 24.68
CA ILE A 75 13.96 12.93 25.14
C ILE A 75 15.31 13.00 24.44
N ASP A 76 16.33 12.40 25.06
CA ASP A 76 17.62 12.16 24.42
C ASP A 76 17.77 10.68 24.06
N LEU A 77 18.33 10.42 22.88
CA LEU A 77 18.60 9.09 22.35
C LEU A 77 19.89 9.14 21.56
N CYS A 78 20.75 8.13 21.76
CA CYS A 78 21.94 8.03 20.93
C CYS A 78 21.57 7.79 19.46
N GLU A 79 22.39 8.29 18.54
CA GLU A 79 22.11 8.24 17.10
C GLU A 79 21.84 6.83 16.57
N ARG A 80 22.54 5.83 17.14
CA ARG A 80 22.34 4.41 16.79
C ARG A 80 20.94 3.91 17.18
N ALA A 81 20.48 4.23 18.40
CA ALA A 81 19.16 3.86 18.86
C ALA A 81 18.06 4.56 18.03
N LEU A 82 18.26 5.85 17.73
CA LEU A 82 17.36 6.62 16.88
C LEU A 82 17.26 6.01 15.47
N HIS A 83 18.39 5.65 14.85
CA HIS A 83 18.41 5.05 13.52
C HIS A 83 17.63 3.72 13.48
N LEU A 84 17.78 2.89 14.51
CA LEU A 84 17.01 1.65 14.66
C LEU A 84 15.52 1.93 14.88
N ALA A 85 15.16 2.97 15.64
CA ALA A 85 13.76 3.38 15.81
C ALA A 85 13.12 3.78 14.46
N PHE A 86 13.81 4.56 13.62
CA PHE A 86 13.33 4.87 12.27
C PHE A 86 13.15 3.61 11.40
N SER A 87 14.03 2.62 11.53
CA SER A 87 13.93 1.35 10.80
C SER A 87 12.74 0.52 11.30
N ALA A 88 12.58 0.39 12.62
CA ALA A 88 11.48 -0.30 13.26
C ALA A 88 10.12 0.33 12.86
N ASN A 89 10.03 1.66 12.80
CA ASN A 89 8.81 2.34 12.39
C ASN A 89 8.37 2.03 10.94
N ARG A 90 9.34 1.74 10.05
CA ARG A 90 9.03 1.27 8.70
C ARG A 90 8.54 -0.18 8.71
N TRP A 91 9.13 -1.03 9.56
CA TRP A 91 8.71 -2.42 9.71
C TRP A 91 7.29 -2.57 10.25
N GLU A 92 6.82 -1.65 11.10
CA GLU A 92 5.42 -1.60 11.57
C GLU A 92 4.41 -1.55 10.40
N LYS A 93 4.81 -1.01 9.22
CA LYS A 93 3.96 -0.93 8.03
C LYS A 93 4.22 -2.01 6.98
N GLU A 94 5.17 -2.91 7.21
CA GLU A 94 5.62 -3.90 6.22
C GLU A 94 4.48 -4.81 5.75
N SER A 95 3.76 -5.41 6.70
CA SER A 95 2.62 -6.29 6.43
C SER A 95 1.52 -5.58 5.63
N LEU A 96 1.21 -4.33 5.98
CA LEU A 96 0.21 -3.52 5.28
C LEU A 96 0.64 -3.26 3.83
N ILE A 97 1.88 -2.83 3.62
CA ILE A 97 2.43 -2.54 2.29
C ILE A 97 2.46 -3.81 1.44
N ARG A 98 2.82 -4.96 2.01
CA ARG A 98 2.80 -6.25 1.30
C ARG A 98 1.40 -6.65 0.88
N GLU A 99 0.42 -6.55 1.77
CA GLU A 99 -0.96 -6.93 1.47
C GLU A 99 -1.56 -6.04 0.39
N LYS A 100 -1.33 -4.72 0.45
CA LYS A 100 -1.80 -3.78 -0.56
C LYS A 100 -1.12 -3.99 -1.92
N ASN A 101 0.14 -4.42 -1.90
CA ASN A 101 0.86 -4.81 -3.09
C ASN A 101 0.64 -6.30 -3.45
N ARG A 102 -0.32 -7.03 -2.88
CA ARG A 102 -0.50 -8.44 -3.28
C ARG A 102 -1.14 -8.54 -4.66
N ARG A 103 -0.71 -9.51 -5.48
CA ARG A 103 -1.39 -9.83 -6.73
C ARG A 103 -2.82 -10.29 -6.42
N ARG A 104 -3.81 -9.67 -7.04
CA ARG A 104 -5.18 -10.19 -6.98
C ARG A 104 -5.23 -11.45 -7.84
N ARG A 105 -5.41 -12.61 -7.21
CA ARG A 105 -5.86 -13.80 -7.94
C ARG A 105 -7.23 -13.44 -8.51
N ARG A 106 -7.40 -13.53 -9.84
CA ARG A 106 -8.74 -13.49 -10.44
C ARG A 106 -9.58 -14.48 -9.63
N ARG A 107 -10.70 -14.04 -9.04
CA ARG A 107 -11.69 -14.97 -8.49
C ARG A 107 -11.98 -15.94 -9.62
N ASP A 108 -11.61 -17.19 -9.42
CA ASP A 108 -11.78 -18.21 -10.44
C ASP A 108 -13.28 -18.31 -10.70
N LEU A 109 -13.74 -17.83 -11.86
CA LEU A 109 -15.16 -17.80 -12.23
C LEU A 109 -15.81 -19.20 -12.18
N ARG A 110 -14.98 -20.25 -12.12
CA ARG A 110 -15.39 -21.63 -11.86
C ARG A 110 -16.08 -21.82 -10.51
N SER A 111 -15.67 -21.16 -9.43
CA SER A 111 -16.31 -21.32 -8.12
C SER A 111 -17.69 -20.63 -8.05
N LEU A 112 -17.82 -19.46 -8.68
CA LEU A 112 -19.08 -18.73 -8.77
C LEU A 112 -20.11 -19.45 -9.66
N CYS A 113 -19.68 -20.10 -10.74
CA CYS A 113 -20.59 -20.88 -11.59
C CYS A 113 -21.08 -22.17 -10.89
N LEU A 114 -20.23 -22.82 -10.09
CA LEU A 114 -20.62 -23.98 -9.28
C LEU A 114 -21.59 -23.63 -8.13
N GLN A 115 -21.46 -22.46 -7.53
CA GLN A 115 -22.42 -22.00 -6.52
C GLN A 115 -23.77 -21.58 -7.12
N ARG A 116 -23.80 -21.08 -8.37
CA ARG A 116 -25.06 -20.74 -9.06
C ARG A 116 -25.83 -21.96 -9.57
N ARG A 117 -25.15 -23.08 -9.92
CA ARG A 117 -25.83 -24.33 -10.30
C ARG A 117 -26.53 -25.06 -9.14
N ARG A 118 -26.15 -24.82 -7.89
CA ARG A 118 -26.86 -25.37 -6.72
C ARG A 118 -28.14 -24.61 -6.35
N LEU A 119 -28.30 -23.38 -6.81
CA LEU A 119 -29.47 -22.54 -6.49
C LEU A 119 -30.60 -22.64 -7.53
N PHE A 120 -30.39 -23.33 -8.65
CA PHE A 120 -31.37 -23.47 -9.74
C PHE A 120 -31.85 -24.92 -9.96
N ASN A 121 -31.38 -25.88 -9.14
CA ASN A 121 -31.81 -27.28 -9.17
C ASN A 121 -32.40 -27.71 -7.81
N GLY A 122 -33.03 -26.77 -7.10
CA GLY A 122 -33.81 -27.03 -5.88
C GLY A 122 -35.25 -26.62 -6.10
#